data_AF-A0A833JF73-F1
#
_entry.id   AF-A0A833JF73-F1
#
_cell.length_a   1.000
_cell.length_b   1.000
_cell.length_c   1.000
_cell.angle_alpha   90.00
_cell.angle_beta   90.00
_cell.angle_gamma   90.00
#
_symmetry.space_group_name_H-M   'P 1'
#
loop_
_entity.id
_entity.type
_entity.pdbx_description
1 polymer ?
#
loop_
_entity_poly.entity_id
_entity_poly.type
_entity_poly.pdbx_seq_one_letter_code
_entity_poly.pdbx_strand_id
1 'polypeptide(L)'
;MSFIHIAQKKMRFISNIAILFMAVFITSCSTTFLSSERSIIQKKQDLKNNLEALFQNKFNQQDFDLVSSTYSVFTAFQNIRENNFEKANNISKNILYTKGLSASTYKFAFKAYSISSILMINENISNKKLNEGFDFFSFQNNQCEILCDSFGWKVLAHDNSSLFSQKGYQEELLSEDFFAFVNKEKPHWISESLFFQENASSFKSYDKRLVNIKRVSEINLDTEDSLENEKRSKEEKIALNYFLNGEFQKSKNLFLNLVENTSNSLEKSNYYYWIGRIYSAQNNSAEAKKYFLKSGIENPLSLYDSLSGQIVKNSSGRSSTTELSPFAESWEREMEKWISYPTFVSNSDIIISLKSAIILASKIKLENNISRLDDYQDYIGKHESIESFLLKDEINWLKKKWQEEYKHWPINEKPDVIGNNISWLLFLTGQHVQSIIFVSHIKNSLDPFSENNNFLYFLFYPRLYKSEVNLAIKQCPVDPDLIYAILRQEEFYNFNIENKDSILKKTCLLKTRLNIYKNGIVNSLSAYLVGVDLTNEWLKHKSQINDDAVFMETIPDEKAKYFVQETVKNYYNIKWIYFKKNSISEALLNLLFAYER
;
A
#
# COMPACT_ATOMS: atom_id res chain seq x y z
N MET A 1 -83.79 36.87 6.04
CA MET A 1 -82.72 36.42 6.97
C MET A 1 -82.17 35.05 6.55
N SER A 2 -81.46 34.94 5.43
CA SER A 2 -80.88 33.65 4.99
C SER A 2 -79.47 33.82 4.38
N PHE A 3 -79.14 34.99 3.82
CA PHE A 3 -77.81 35.23 3.25
C PHE A 3 -76.71 35.54 4.28
N ILE A 4 -77.05 36.11 5.44
CA ILE A 4 -76.04 36.50 6.45
C ILE A 4 -75.45 35.28 7.18
N HIS A 5 -76.22 34.21 7.33
CA HIS A 5 -75.75 33.01 8.04
C HIS A 5 -74.80 32.14 7.21
N ILE A 6 -74.92 32.16 5.88
CA ILE A 6 -74.04 31.42 4.98
C ILE A 6 -72.67 32.12 4.87
N ALA A 7 -72.64 33.45 4.87
CA ALA A 7 -71.39 34.22 4.83
C ALA A 7 -70.54 34.05 6.10
N GLN A 8 -71.16 34.04 7.29
CA GLN A 8 -70.45 33.84 8.55
C GLN A 8 -69.88 32.42 8.71
N LYS A 9 -70.57 31.40 8.18
CA LYS A 9 -70.09 30.00 8.21
C LYS A 9 -68.88 29.81 7.28
N LYS A 10 -68.85 30.47 6.13
CA LYS A 10 -67.72 30.45 5.19
C LYS A 10 -66.48 31.16 5.76
N MET A 11 -66.64 32.31 6.43
CA MET A 11 -65.50 33.00 7.05
C MET A 11 -64.85 32.22 8.20
N ARG A 12 -65.64 31.55 9.05
CA ARG A 12 -65.09 30.68 10.12
C ARG A 12 -64.36 29.46 9.55
N PHE A 13 -64.84 28.90 8.44
CA PHE A 13 -64.17 27.77 7.79
C PHE A 13 -62.83 28.16 7.17
N ILE A 14 -62.75 29.33 6.54
CA ILE A 14 -61.50 29.87 5.96
C ILE A 14 -60.50 30.25 7.06
N SER A 15 -60.96 30.85 8.17
CA SER A 15 -60.12 31.17 9.32
C SER A 15 -59.52 29.92 9.97
N ASN A 16 -60.31 28.85 10.14
CA ASN A 16 -59.81 27.59 10.71
C ASN A 16 -58.84 26.87 9.76
N ILE A 17 -59.04 26.94 8.43
CA ILE A 17 -58.09 26.42 7.45
C ILE A 17 -56.79 27.21 7.46
N ALA A 18 -56.85 28.55 7.59
CA ALA A 18 -55.66 29.40 7.66
C ALA A 18 -54.85 29.16 8.95
N ILE A 19 -55.52 28.92 10.08
CA ILE A 19 -54.86 28.55 11.36
C ILE A 19 -54.25 27.15 11.27
N LEU A 20 -54.93 26.19 10.61
CA LEU A 20 -54.37 24.84 10.40
C LEU A 20 -53.15 24.87 9.46
N PHE A 21 -53.19 25.67 8.38
CA PHE A 21 -52.05 25.84 7.48
C PHE A 21 -50.88 26.57 8.16
N MET A 22 -51.13 27.60 8.97
CA MET A 22 -50.07 28.24 9.76
C MET A 22 -49.48 27.30 10.82
N ALA A 23 -50.29 26.48 11.49
CA ALA A 23 -49.80 25.51 12.47
C ALA A 23 -48.96 24.40 11.81
N VAL A 24 -49.32 23.96 10.61
CA VAL A 24 -48.55 22.95 9.83
C VAL A 24 -47.24 23.54 9.29
N PHE A 25 -47.21 24.81 8.86
CA PHE A 25 -45.99 25.47 8.39
C PHE A 25 -45.02 25.90 9.51
N ILE A 26 -45.53 26.24 10.71
CA ILE A 26 -44.68 26.61 11.84
C ILE A 26 -44.09 25.36 12.54
N THR A 27 -44.78 24.23 12.49
CA THR A 27 -44.27 22.95 13.03
C THR A 27 -43.34 22.22 12.05
N SER A 28 -43.43 22.43 10.73
CA SER A 28 -42.59 21.71 9.75
C SER A 28 -41.15 22.21 9.62
N CYS A 29 -40.85 23.45 10.04
CA CYS A 29 -39.49 24.00 9.93
C CYS A 29 -38.63 23.79 11.19
N SER A 30 -39.24 23.50 12.34
CA SER A 30 -38.54 23.33 13.63
C SER A 30 -38.38 21.85 14.04
N THR A 31 -39.23 20.94 13.54
CA THR A 31 -39.10 19.50 13.83
C THR A 31 -38.10 18.77 12.94
N THR A 32 -37.83 19.28 11.72
CA THR A 32 -36.85 18.69 10.80
C THR A 32 -35.42 18.85 11.32
N PHE A 33 -35.09 20.00 11.93
CA PHE A 33 -33.77 20.26 12.51
C PHE A 33 -33.49 19.43 13.78
N LEU A 34 -34.49 19.27 14.66
CA LEU A 34 -34.37 18.41 15.85
C LEU A 34 -34.33 16.91 15.50
N SER A 35 -34.97 16.51 14.40
CA SER A 35 -34.91 15.13 13.90
C SER A 35 -33.55 14.77 13.30
N SER A 36 -32.86 15.72 12.64
CA SER A 36 -31.54 15.49 12.06
C SER A 36 -30.46 15.36 13.14
N GLU A 37 -30.46 16.22 14.17
CA GLU A 37 -29.50 16.13 15.28
C GLU A 37 -29.64 14.84 16.09
N ARG A 38 -30.88 14.41 16.40
CA ARG A 38 -31.11 13.11 17.06
C ARG A 38 -30.61 11.94 16.22
N SER A 39 -30.81 12.00 14.90
CA SER A 39 -30.33 10.95 13.99
C SER A 39 -28.80 10.86 13.93
N ILE A 40 -28.09 12.00 14.03
CA ILE A 40 -26.62 12.06 14.05
C ILE A 40 -26.07 11.50 15.36
N ILE A 41 -26.66 11.87 16.49
CA ILE A 41 -26.27 11.35 17.81
C ILE A 41 -26.47 9.82 17.86
N GLN A 42 -27.60 9.34 17.34
CA GLN A 42 -27.88 7.90 17.30
C GLN A 42 -26.90 7.15 16.39
N LYS A 43 -26.63 7.64 15.17
CA LYS A 43 -25.61 7.06 14.28
C LYS A 43 -24.23 7.01 14.92
N LYS A 44 -23.84 8.06 15.66
CA LYS A 44 -22.56 8.11 16.37
C LYS A 44 -22.49 7.04 17.47
N GLN A 45 -23.57 6.86 18.22
CA GLN A 45 -23.65 5.83 19.26
C GLN A 45 -23.66 4.42 18.68
N ASP A 46 -24.39 4.20 17.57
CA ASP A 46 -24.44 2.92 16.89
C ASP A 46 -23.06 2.54 16.33
N LEU A 47 -22.34 3.48 15.69
CA LEU A 47 -20.97 3.22 15.25
C LEU A 47 -20.07 2.89 16.45
N LYS A 48 -20.16 3.63 17.56
CA LYS A 48 -19.38 3.37 18.77
C LYS A 48 -19.57 1.93 19.25
N ASN A 49 -20.82 1.50 19.40
CA ASN A 49 -21.17 0.15 19.85
C ASN A 49 -20.66 -0.91 18.85
N ASN A 50 -20.78 -0.65 17.54
CA ASN A 50 -20.30 -1.56 16.51
C ASN A 50 -18.77 -1.68 16.48
N LEU A 51 -18.03 -0.59 16.72
CA LEU A 51 -16.57 -0.61 16.82
C LEU A 51 -16.10 -1.32 18.09
N GLU A 52 -16.75 -1.07 19.24
CA GLU A 52 -16.47 -1.80 20.48
C GLU A 52 -16.66 -3.31 20.31
N ALA A 53 -17.75 -3.72 19.65
CA ALA A 53 -18.02 -5.11 19.31
C ALA A 53 -16.98 -5.68 18.33
N LEU A 54 -16.64 -4.93 17.27
CA LEU A 54 -15.66 -5.35 16.26
C LEU A 54 -14.27 -5.59 16.88
N PHE A 55 -13.87 -4.76 17.84
CA PHE A 55 -12.55 -4.84 18.47
C PHE A 55 -12.56 -5.50 19.85
N GLN A 56 -13.62 -6.23 20.20
CA GLN A 56 -13.70 -7.04 21.42
C GLN A 56 -13.29 -6.28 22.69
N ASN A 57 -13.76 -5.04 22.87
CA ASN A 57 -13.42 -4.17 24.00
C ASN A 57 -11.93 -3.78 24.14
N LYS A 58 -11.12 -3.90 23.07
CA LYS A 58 -9.75 -3.35 23.03
C LYS A 58 -9.69 -1.82 22.96
N PHE A 59 -10.83 -1.17 22.77
CA PHE A 59 -10.98 0.28 22.69
C PHE A 59 -10.86 0.94 24.05
N ASN A 60 -10.07 2.00 24.14
CA ASN A 60 -9.99 2.85 25.33
C ASN A 60 -10.67 4.21 25.11
N GLN A 61 -10.69 5.07 26.13
CA GLN A 61 -11.33 6.39 26.04
C GLN A 61 -10.70 7.30 24.96
N GLN A 62 -9.37 7.25 24.80
CA GLN A 62 -8.67 8.05 23.78
C GLN A 62 -9.09 7.64 22.36
N ASP A 63 -9.38 6.36 22.16
CA ASP A 63 -9.87 5.85 20.87
C ASP A 63 -11.26 6.43 20.54
N PHE A 64 -12.12 6.66 21.55
CA PHE A 64 -13.41 7.36 21.33
C PHE A 64 -13.24 8.84 21.02
N ASP A 65 -12.25 9.49 21.62
CA ASP A 65 -11.94 10.89 21.32
C ASP A 65 -11.47 11.03 19.87
N LEU A 66 -10.72 10.05 19.36
CA LEU A 66 -10.31 9.96 17.95
C LEU A 66 -11.50 9.74 17.01
N VAL A 67 -12.41 8.79 17.33
CA VAL A 67 -13.66 8.59 16.58
C VAL A 67 -14.50 9.88 16.54
N SER A 68 -14.66 10.53 17.69
CA SER A 68 -15.47 11.73 17.84
C SER A 68 -14.89 12.90 17.04
N SER A 69 -13.57 13.09 17.10
CA SER A 69 -12.87 14.14 16.36
C SER A 69 -12.94 13.91 14.85
N THR A 70 -12.79 12.65 14.42
CA THR A 70 -12.95 12.24 13.02
C THR A 70 -14.36 12.56 12.49
N TYR A 71 -15.42 12.24 13.24
CA TYR A 71 -16.78 12.65 12.88
C TYR A 71 -16.96 14.17 12.82
N SER A 72 -16.29 14.89 13.72
CA SER A 72 -16.35 16.34 13.75
C SER A 72 -15.71 16.96 12.51
N VAL A 73 -14.62 16.37 11.99
CA VAL A 73 -14.03 16.76 10.69
C VAL A 73 -15.08 16.63 9.57
N PHE A 74 -15.75 15.48 9.46
CA PHE A 74 -16.77 15.27 8.43
C PHE A 74 -17.95 16.24 8.57
N THR A 75 -18.34 16.51 9.82
CA THR A 75 -19.39 17.48 10.13
C THR A 75 -18.98 18.89 9.70
N ALA A 76 -17.72 19.30 9.89
CA ALA A 76 -17.23 20.59 9.42
C ALA A 76 -17.33 20.70 7.89
N PHE A 77 -16.87 19.69 7.15
CA PHE A 77 -17.00 19.68 5.68
C PHE A 77 -18.45 19.68 5.20
N GLN A 78 -19.35 18.96 5.89
CA GLN A 78 -20.77 19.01 5.58
C GLN A 78 -21.37 20.40 5.81
N ASN A 79 -21.00 21.08 6.89
CA ASN A 79 -21.43 22.47 7.14
C ASN A 79 -20.90 23.43 6.06
N ILE A 80 -19.68 23.22 5.55
CA ILE A 80 -19.18 24.00 4.40
C ILE A 80 -20.08 23.79 3.17
N ARG A 81 -20.47 22.54 2.87
CA ARG A 81 -21.38 22.24 1.75
C ARG A 81 -22.72 22.97 1.89
N GLU A 82 -23.24 23.02 3.12
CA GLU A 82 -24.51 23.65 3.49
C GLU A 82 -24.44 25.18 3.66
N ASN A 83 -23.31 25.83 3.33
CA ASN A 83 -23.05 27.26 3.54
C ASN A 83 -23.07 27.71 5.01
N ASN A 84 -22.89 26.80 5.97
CA ASN A 84 -22.80 27.13 7.38
C ASN A 84 -21.35 27.30 7.82
N PHE A 85 -20.68 28.30 7.25
CA PHE A 85 -19.23 28.47 7.36
C PHE A 85 -18.77 28.79 8.79
N GLU A 86 -19.52 29.61 9.53
CA GLU A 86 -19.20 29.93 10.93
C GLU A 86 -19.23 28.67 11.81
N LYS A 87 -20.24 27.81 11.63
CA LYS A 87 -20.33 26.54 12.37
C LYS A 87 -19.19 25.59 11.98
N ALA A 88 -18.87 25.49 10.68
CA ALA A 88 -17.73 24.71 10.22
C ALA A 88 -16.41 25.19 10.84
N ASN A 89 -16.21 26.52 10.87
CA ASN A 89 -15.03 27.17 11.42
C ASN A 89 -14.86 26.85 12.91
N ASN A 90 -15.93 27.02 13.69
CA ASN A 90 -15.95 26.72 15.13
C ASN A 90 -15.69 25.24 15.43
N ILE A 91 -16.30 24.33 14.66
CA ILE A 91 -16.04 22.89 14.81
C ILE A 91 -14.57 22.58 14.53
N SER A 92 -14.03 23.06 13.42
CA SER A 92 -12.62 22.84 13.06
C SER A 92 -11.65 23.41 14.09
N LYS A 93 -11.93 24.60 14.62
CA LYS A 93 -11.15 25.21 15.70
C LYS A 93 -11.12 24.30 16.92
N ASN A 94 -12.27 23.79 17.36
CA ASN A 94 -12.34 22.89 18.53
C ASN A 94 -11.52 21.61 18.32
N ILE A 95 -11.52 21.05 17.11
CA ILE A 95 -10.71 19.87 16.78
C ILE A 95 -9.21 20.19 16.89
N LEU A 96 -8.75 21.34 16.38
CA LEU A 96 -7.34 21.74 16.45
C LEU A 96 -6.84 21.94 17.89
N TYR A 97 -7.72 22.29 18.83
CA TYR A 97 -7.42 22.41 20.26
C TYR A 97 -7.55 21.09 21.04
N THR A 98 -8.02 20.01 20.40
CA THR A 98 -8.12 18.70 21.03
C THR A 98 -6.76 18.01 20.97
N LYS A 99 -6.27 17.47 22.11
CA LYS A 99 -4.98 16.76 22.19
C LYS A 99 -5.12 15.31 21.72
N GLY A 100 -4.02 14.74 21.20
CA GLY A 100 -3.92 13.29 20.97
C GLY A 100 -4.59 12.80 19.69
N LEU A 101 -4.80 13.69 18.72
CA LEU A 101 -5.29 13.34 17.39
C LEU A 101 -4.12 13.08 16.43
N SER A 102 -4.39 12.37 15.33
CA SER A 102 -3.40 12.14 14.28
C SER A 102 -3.06 13.42 13.51
N ALA A 103 -1.88 13.45 12.90
CA ALA A 103 -1.44 14.54 12.04
C ALA A 103 -2.44 14.80 10.90
N SER A 104 -2.99 13.73 10.31
CA SER A 104 -3.98 13.81 9.23
C SER A 104 -5.30 14.39 9.71
N THR A 105 -5.76 14.04 10.92
CA THR A 105 -6.97 14.64 11.51
C THR A 105 -6.79 16.15 11.70
N TYR A 106 -5.65 16.58 12.23
CA TYR A 106 -5.34 18.01 12.34
C TYR A 106 -5.26 18.69 10.97
N LYS A 107 -4.62 18.04 9.99
CA LYS A 107 -4.50 18.57 8.62
C LYS A 107 -5.87 18.84 8.01
N PHE A 108 -6.80 17.89 8.10
CA PHE A 108 -8.14 18.05 7.55
C PHE A 108 -9.00 19.04 8.35
N ALA A 109 -8.85 19.10 9.68
CA ALA A 109 -9.48 20.14 10.49
C ALA A 109 -9.00 21.54 10.08
N PHE A 110 -7.68 21.69 9.86
CA PHE A 110 -7.09 22.94 9.41
C PHE A 110 -7.55 23.33 8.00
N LYS A 111 -7.66 22.37 7.08
CA LYS A 111 -8.26 22.60 5.75
C LYS A 111 -9.69 23.14 5.86
N ALA A 112 -10.55 22.47 6.63
CA ALA A 112 -11.92 22.92 6.82
C ALA A 112 -11.99 24.31 7.49
N TYR A 113 -11.10 24.61 8.44
CA TYR A 113 -10.98 25.93 9.05
C TYR A 113 -10.60 27.00 8.00
N SER A 114 -9.57 26.76 7.21
CA SER A 114 -9.09 27.70 6.19
C SER A 114 -10.12 27.95 5.09
N ILE A 115 -10.75 26.89 4.56
CA ILE A 115 -11.80 27.01 3.55
C ILE A 115 -13.00 27.79 4.09
N SER A 116 -13.47 27.47 5.30
CA SER A 116 -14.60 28.20 5.90
C SER A 116 -14.28 29.68 6.15
N SER A 117 -13.10 30.00 6.69
CA SER A 117 -12.65 31.39 6.86
C SER A 117 -12.66 32.18 5.55
N ILE A 118 -12.18 31.57 4.47
CA ILE A 118 -12.13 32.18 3.14
C ILE A 118 -13.53 32.42 2.57
N LEU A 119 -14.42 31.43 2.68
CA LEU A 119 -15.78 31.54 2.19
C LEU A 119 -16.59 32.58 2.97
N MET A 120 -16.35 32.73 4.27
CA MET A 120 -16.93 33.82 5.09
C MET A 120 -16.48 35.22 4.63
N ILE A 121 -15.22 35.37 4.22
CA ILE A 121 -14.73 36.64 3.66
C ILE A 121 -15.45 36.96 2.35
N ASN A 122 -15.66 35.94 1.51
CA ASN A 122 -16.30 36.09 0.20
C ASN A 122 -17.79 36.47 0.28
N GLU A 123 -18.55 35.92 1.24
CA GLU A 123 -19.97 36.28 1.42
C GLU A 123 -20.15 37.72 1.94
N ASN A 124 -19.20 38.21 2.73
CA ASN A 124 -19.32 39.50 3.42
C ASN A 124 -18.79 40.70 2.60
N ILE A 125 -18.07 40.47 1.50
CA ILE A 125 -17.40 41.53 0.74
C ILE A 125 -17.87 41.51 -0.72
N SER A 126 -18.39 42.65 -1.21
CA SER A 126 -18.66 42.81 -2.64
C SER A 126 -17.36 42.59 -3.44
N ASN A 127 -17.35 41.66 -4.41
CA ASN A 127 -16.18 41.25 -5.22
C ASN A 127 -15.23 42.38 -5.68
N LYS A 128 -15.71 43.63 -5.83
CA LYS A 128 -14.87 44.80 -6.18
C LYS A 128 -13.92 45.30 -5.09
N LYS A 129 -14.16 45.05 -3.79
CA LYS A 129 -13.34 45.57 -2.68
C LYS A 129 -12.20 44.62 -2.24
N LEU A 130 -12.25 43.35 -2.63
CA LEU A 130 -11.28 42.34 -2.23
C LEU A 130 -9.94 42.44 -2.97
N ASN A 131 -9.95 42.92 -4.21
CA ASN A 131 -8.76 43.02 -5.07
C ASN A 131 -7.70 44.03 -4.58
N GLU A 132 -7.97 44.84 -3.56
CA GLU A 132 -7.05 45.86 -3.05
C GLU A 132 -6.54 45.57 -1.61
N GLY A 133 -6.93 44.48 -0.95
CA GLY A 133 -6.64 44.32 0.49
C GLY A 133 -6.53 42.92 1.11
N PHE A 134 -6.63 41.83 0.33
CA PHE A 134 -6.30 40.51 0.86
C PHE A 134 -4.79 40.29 0.75
N ASP A 135 -4.12 40.01 1.87
CA ASP A 135 -2.70 39.67 1.92
C ASP A 135 -2.57 38.28 2.55
N PHE A 136 -1.83 37.38 1.89
CA PHE A 136 -1.60 36.03 2.37
C PHE A 136 -0.99 36.03 3.78
N PHE A 137 0.00 36.89 4.03
CA PHE A 137 0.67 36.94 5.32
C PHE A 137 -0.27 37.45 6.40
N SER A 138 -1.04 38.50 6.11
CA SER A 138 -2.08 39.00 7.02
C SER A 138 -3.15 37.94 7.32
N PHE A 139 -3.63 37.20 6.32
CA PHE A 139 -4.59 36.11 6.53
C PHE A 139 -4.01 35.00 7.40
N GLN A 140 -2.80 34.52 7.09
CA GLN A 140 -2.13 33.50 7.86
C GLN A 140 -1.82 33.96 9.29
N ASN A 141 -1.40 35.22 9.48
CA ASN A 141 -1.15 35.80 10.80
C ASN A 141 -2.44 35.81 11.63
N ASN A 142 -3.57 36.19 11.04
CA ASN A 142 -4.88 36.12 11.71
C ASN A 142 -5.24 34.68 12.12
N GLN A 143 -4.97 33.70 11.26
CA GLN A 143 -5.18 32.29 11.62
C GLN A 143 -4.23 31.85 12.74
N CYS A 144 -2.97 32.31 12.73
CA CYS A 144 -2.00 32.06 13.79
C CYS A 144 -2.43 32.68 15.11
N GLU A 145 -2.89 33.94 15.14
CA GLU A 145 -3.39 34.57 16.38
C GLU A 145 -4.47 33.72 17.06
N ILE A 146 -5.28 33.01 16.27
CA ILE A 146 -6.37 32.17 16.77
C ILE A 146 -5.91 30.73 17.05
N LEU A 147 -4.92 30.20 16.33
CA LEU A 147 -4.62 28.76 16.31
C LEU A 147 -3.19 28.40 16.69
N CYS A 148 -2.23 29.32 16.79
CA CYS A 148 -0.82 29.02 16.99
C CYS A 148 -0.54 28.28 18.31
N ASP A 149 -1.40 28.48 19.32
CA ASP A 149 -1.32 27.76 20.58
C ASP A 149 -1.99 26.37 20.56
N SER A 150 -2.78 26.08 19.55
CA SER A 150 -3.49 24.80 19.39
C SER A 150 -2.50 23.64 19.17
N PHE A 151 -2.88 22.44 19.60
CA PHE A 151 -2.08 21.24 19.39
C PHE A 151 -1.93 20.94 17.89
N GLY A 152 -3.02 21.07 17.14
CA GLY A 152 -3.03 20.82 15.70
C GLY A 152 -2.09 21.72 14.93
N TRP A 153 -2.05 23.03 15.23
CA TRP A 153 -1.10 23.93 14.58
C TRP A 153 0.34 23.53 14.86
N LYS A 154 0.68 23.23 16.12
CA LYS A 154 2.04 22.84 16.52
C LYS A 154 2.49 21.55 15.83
N VAL A 155 1.63 20.54 15.77
CA VAL A 155 1.91 19.28 15.07
C VAL A 155 2.10 19.52 13.57
N LEU A 156 1.20 20.28 12.93
CA LEU A 156 1.32 20.58 11.51
C LEU A 156 2.55 21.42 11.18
N ALA A 157 2.92 22.40 12.02
CA ALA A 157 4.09 23.23 11.82
C ALA A 157 5.39 22.41 11.92
N HIS A 158 5.41 21.39 12.77
CA HIS A 158 6.54 20.46 12.90
C HIS A 158 6.60 19.46 11.74
N ASP A 159 5.50 18.74 11.49
CA ASP A 159 5.50 17.60 10.56
C ASP A 159 5.25 17.98 9.10
N ASN A 160 4.61 19.13 8.86
CA ASN A 160 4.24 19.58 7.53
C ASN A 160 4.27 21.11 7.40
N SER A 161 5.41 21.72 7.77
CA SER A 161 5.63 23.16 7.71
C SER A 161 5.34 23.77 6.33
N SER A 162 5.48 22.96 5.27
CA SER A 162 5.16 23.37 3.89
C SER A 162 3.70 23.80 3.70
N LEU A 163 2.76 23.30 4.53
CA LEU A 163 1.35 23.73 4.53
C LEU A 163 1.18 25.21 4.84
N PHE A 164 2.10 25.80 5.59
CA PHE A 164 2.09 27.23 5.93
C PHE A 164 2.81 28.09 4.89
N SER A 165 3.32 27.49 3.81
CA SER A 165 3.79 28.27 2.68
C SER A 165 2.63 28.66 1.78
N GLN A 166 2.82 29.74 1.03
CA GLN A 166 1.90 30.16 -0.01
C GLN A 166 1.55 29.04 -0.99
N LYS A 167 2.58 28.29 -1.42
CA LYS A 167 2.46 27.13 -2.30
C LYS A 167 1.62 26.03 -1.65
N GLY A 168 1.88 25.71 -0.37
CA GLY A 168 1.09 24.73 0.38
C GLY A 168 -0.39 25.12 0.51
N TYR A 169 -0.69 26.42 0.65
CA TYR A 169 -2.06 26.89 0.61
C TYR A 169 -2.73 26.64 -0.74
N GLN A 170 -2.06 26.99 -1.84
CA GLN A 170 -2.62 26.85 -3.19
C GLN A 170 -2.77 25.39 -3.63
N GLU A 171 -1.74 24.57 -3.38
CA GLU A 171 -1.63 23.21 -3.91
C GLU A 171 -2.25 22.16 -2.98
N GLU A 172 -2.24 22.37 -1.65
CA GLU A 172 -2.73 21.37 -0.70
C GLU A 172 -3.98 21.77 0.06
N LEU A 173 -4.03 23.00 0.62
CA LEU A 173 -5.14 23.40 1.50
C LEU A 173 -6.36 23.89 0.72
N LEU A 174 -6.14 24.61 -0.38
CA LEU A 174 -7.15 25.29 -1.21
C LEU A 174 -7.12 24.77 -2.66
N SER A 175 -6.81 23.48 -2.83
CA SER A 175 -6.84 22.86 -4.16
C SER A 175 -8.26 22.85 -4.73
N GLU A 176 -8.36 22.85 -6.06
CA GLU A 176 -9.67 22.78 -6.75
C GLU A 176 -10.48 21.56 -6.30
N ASP A 177 -9.80 20.42 -6.08
CA ASP A 177 -10.44 19.17 -5.67
C ASP A 177 -11.23 19.32 -4.36
N PHE A 178 -10.72 20.09 -3.39
CA PHE A 178 -11.42 20.31 -2.13
C PHE A 178 -12.63 21.23 -2.27
N PHE A 179 -12.54 22.26 -3.12
CA PHE A 179 -13.67 23.14 -3.42
C PHE A 179 -14.77 22.41 -4.21
N ALA A 180 -14.37 21.63 -5.22
CA ALA A 180 -15.25 20.74 -5.96
C ALA A 180 -15.95 19.75 -5.01
N PHE A 181 -15.22 19.14 -4.08
CA PHE A 181 -15.77 18.22 -3.09
C PHE A 181 -16.87 18.88 -2.23
N VAL A 182 -16.64 20.11 -1.75
CA VAL A 182 -17.65 20.81 -0.96
C VAL A 182 -18.76 21.48 -1.81
N ASN A 183 -18.82 21.19 -3.11
CA ASN A 183 -19.74 21.80 -4.06
C ASN A 183 -19.70 23.34 -3.99
N LYS A 184 -18.49 23.91 -3.94
CA LYS A 184 -18.24 25.35 -3.98
C LYS A 184 -17.29 25.66 -5.13
N GLU A 185 -17.49 26.83 -5.75
CA GLU A 185 -16.48 27.38 -6.63
C GLU A 185 -15.37 27.98 -5.78
N LYS A 186 -14.12 27.68 -6.15
CA LYS A 186 -12.99 28.36 -5.56
C LYS A 186 -13.06 29.85 -5.91
N PRO A 187 -13.04 30.75 -4.93
CA PRO A 187 -13.12 32.18 -5.22
C PRO A 187 -12.03 32.63 -6.20
N HIS A 188 -12.43 33.30 -7.28
CA HIS A 188 -11.51 33.71 -8.38
C HIS A 188 -10.33 34.58 -7.93
N TRP A 189 -10.45 35.29 -6.81
CA TRP A 189 -9.35 36.07 -6.28
C TRP A 189 -8.20 35.19 -5.77
N ILE A 190 -8.47 33.95 -5.35
CA ILE A 190 -7.45 32.98 -4.91
C ILE A 190 -6.61 32.49 -6.10
N SER A 191 -7.15 32.53 -7.33
CA SER A 191 -6.64 31.68 -8.41
C SER A 191 -5.46 32.23 -9.21
N GLU A 192 -5.01 33.50 -9.10
CA GLU A 192 -3.80 33.90 -9.87
C GLU A 192 -3.09 35.21 -9.45
N SER A 193 -3.76 36.23 -8.89
CA SER A 193 -3.14 37.56 -8.68
C SER A 193 -2.61 37.85 -7.27
N LEU A 194 -3.22 37.28 -6.23
CA LEU A 194 -2.91 37.58 -4.82
C LEU A 194 -1.61 36.96 -4.29
N PHE A 195 -1.08 36.00 -5.04
CA PHE A 195 0.02 35.15 -4.64
C PHE A 195 1.31 35.43 -5.44
N PHE A 196 1.26 36.34 -6.42
CA PHE A 196 2.41 36.66 -7.28
C PHE A 196 2.93 38.09 -7.12
N GLN A 197 2.32 38.93 -6.28
CA GLN A 197 2.84 40.26 -6.03
C GLN A 197 3.83 40.23 -4.86
N GLU A 198 5.11 40.41 -5.25
CA GLU A 198 6.32 40.53 -4.45
C GLU A 198 7.19 39.27 -4.39
N ASN A 199 7.75 38.88 -5.56
CA ASN A 199 9.16 38.46 -5.67
C ASN A 199 9.61 38.08 -7.10
N ALA A 200 9.19 38.84 -8.12
CA ALA A 200 9.68 38.67 -9.49
C ALA A 200 11.19 38.94 -9.65
N SER A 201 11.85 39.52 -8.65
CA SER A 201 13.31 39.71 -8.60
C SER A 201 14.07 38.59 -7.88
N SER A 202 13.43 37.81 -6.99
CA SER A 202 14.09 36.68 -6.31
C SER A 202 13.89 35.34 -7.03
N PHE A 203 12.86 35.22 -7.89
CA PHE A 203 12.59 34.00 -8.68
C PHE A 203 13.64 33.68 -9.74
N LYS A 204 14.38 34.68 -10.26
CA LYS A 204 15.52 34.45 -11.17
C LYS A 204 16.75 33.83 -10.50
N SER A 205 16.77 33.75 -9.16
CA SER A 205 17.88 33.12 -8.42
C SER A 205 17.60 31.66 -8.01
N TYR A 206 16.33 31.25 -7.96
CA TYR A 206 15.92 29.91 -7.54
C TYR A 206 15.92 28.91 -8.70
N ASP A 207 15.60 29.37 -9.91
CA ASP A 207 15.56 28.52 -11.11
C ASP A 207 16.97 28.08 -11.57
N LYS A 208 18.01 28.82 -11.21
CA LYS A 208 19.41 28.40 -11.42
C LYS A 208 19.88 27.32 -10.45
N ARG A 209 19.18 27.09 -9.33
CA ARG A 209 19.51 26.00 -8.39
C ARG A 209 18.77 24.70 -8.71
N LEU A 210 17.61 24.75 -9.37
CA LEU A 210 16.86 23.56 -9.79
C LEU A 210 17.40 22.91 -11.08
N VAL A 211 18.13 23.64 -11.92
CA VAL A 211 18.89 23.04 -13.04
C VAL A 211 20.13 22.26 -12.57
N ASN A 212 20.54 22.39 -11.30
CA ASN A 212 21.60 21.57 -10.69
C ASN A 212 21.10 20.41 -9.82
N ILE A 213 19.79 20.15 -9.76
CA ILE A 213 19.20 18.95 -9.12
C ILE A 213 18.70 17.99 -10.22
N LYS A 214 19.50 17.85 -11.28
CA LYS A 214 19.41 16.74 -12.25
C LYS A 214 20.66 15.84 -12.23
N ARG A 215 21.40 15.87 -11.11
CA ARG A 215 22.50 14.95 -10.78
C ARG A 215 22.52 14.61 -9.29
N VAL A 216 21.39 14.14 -8.76
CA VAL A 216 21.35 13.40 -7.49
C VAL A 216 20.68 12.06 -7.76
N SER A 217 21.28 11.33 -8.70
CA SER A 217 21.14 9.89 -8.86
C SER A 217 22.51 9.31 -9.13
N GLU A 218 23.49 9.78 -8.38
CA GLU A 218 24.71 9.02 -8.12
C GLU A 218 24.68 8.85 -6.62
N ILE A 219 24.14 7.69 -6.22
CA ILE A 219 24.48 7.07 -4.96
C ILE A 219 26.00 7.17 -4.87
N ASN A 220 26.51 7.85 -3.84
CA ASN A 220 27.89 7.65 -3.40
C ASN A 220 27.98 6.17 -3.01
N LEU A 221 28.27 5.33 -4.00
CA LEU A 221 28.86 4.02 -3.79
C LEU A 221 30.30 4.33 -3.44
N ASP A 222 30.61 4.10 -2.18
CA ASP A 222 31.97 4.03 -1.67
C ASP A 222 32.84 3.29 -2.70
N THR A 223 33.84 3.99 -3.24
CA THR A 223 34.71 3.50 -4.30
C THR A 223 35.47 2.23 -3.90
N GLU A 224 35.61 1.94 -2.61
CA GLU A 224 36.17 0.68 -2.10
C GLU A 224 35.20 -0.50 -2.24
N ASP A 225 33.90 -0.28 -1.98
CA ASP A 225 32.86 -1.33 -2.07
C ASP A 225 32.63 -1.74 -3.53
N SER A 226 32.82 -0.82 -4.49
CA SER A 226 32.70 -1.11 -5.92
C SER A 226 33.77 -2.07 -6.46
N LEU A 227 35.02 -1.92 -6.01
CA LEU A 227 36.15 -2.76 -6.42
C LEU A 227 36.08 -4.14 -5.77
N GLU A 228 35.66 -4.22 -4.51
CA GLU A 228 35.44 -5.50 -3.84
C GLU A 228 34.26 -6.28 -4.42
N ASN A 229 33.18 -5.60 -4.80
CA ASN A 229 32.03 -6.22 -5.47
C ASN A 229 32.39 -6.71 -6.88
N GLU A 230 33.19 -5.96 -7.64
CA GLU A 230 33.66 -6.39 -8.95
C GLU A 230 34.60 -7.61 -8.85
N LYS A 231 35.50 -7.62 -7.86
CA LYS A 231 36.37 -8.77 -7.56
C LYS A 231 35.56 -10.01 -7.17
N ARG A 232 34.58 -9.86 -6.27
CA ARG A 232 33.68 -10.96 -5.85
C ARG A 232 32.90 -11.52 -7.03
N SER A 233 32.29 -10.66 -7.85
CA SER A 233 31.57 -11.07 -9.06
C SER A 233 32.45 -11.86 -10.03
N LYS A 234 33.74 -11.50 -10.15
CA LYS A 234 34.71 -12.24 -10.96
C LYS A 234 35.03 -13.61 -10.37
N GLU A 235 35.24 -13.69 -9.05
CA GLU A 235 35.48 -14.96 -8.35
C GLU A 235 34.29 -15.91 -8.44
N GLU A 236 33.05 -15.40 -8.35
CA GLU A 236 31.82 -16.18 -8.56
C GLU A 236 31.76 -16.80 -9.96
N LYS A 237 32.05 -16.01 -11.00
CA LYS A 237 32.09 -16.49 -12.40
C LYS A 237 33.16 -17.58 -12.58
N ILE A 238 34.33 -17.42 -11.94
CA ILE A 238 35.39 -18.43 -11.96
C ILE A 238 34.95 -19.71 -11.23
N ALA A 239 34.30 -19.58 -10.07
CA ALA A 239 33.81 -20.72 -9.29
C ALA A 239 32.78 -21.53 -10.08
N LEU A 240 31.85 -20.85 -10.74
CA LEU A 240 30.86 -21.47 -11.61
C LEU A 240 31.53 -22.14 -12.82
N ASN A 241 32.50 -21.49 -13.47
CA ASN A 241 33.24 -22.12 -14.56
C ASN A 241 33.95 -23.43 -14.14
N TYR A 242 34.58 -23.46 -12.96
CA TYR A 242 35.13 -24.70 -12.42
C TYR A 242 34.06 -25.77 -12.20
N PHE A 243 32.86 -25.39 -11.72
CA PHE A 243 31.74 -26.34 -11.60
C PHE A 243 31.34 -26.92 -12.95
N LEU A 244 31.22 -26.08 -13.98
CA LEU A 244 30.82 -26.49 -15.33
C LEU A 244 31.85 -27.42 -16.01
N ASN A 245 33.12 -27.28 -15.65
CA ASN A 245 34.21 -28.13 -16.14
C ASN A 245 34.45 -29.39 -15.28
N GLY A 246 33.62 -29.64 -14.27
CA GLY A 246 33.76 -30.79 -13.36
C GLY A 246 34.91 -30.65 -12.35
N GLU A 247 35.54 -29.48 -12.25
CA GLU A 247 36.60 -29.17 -11.29
C GLU A 247 36.02 -28.83 -9.90
N PHE A 248 35.20 -29.74 -9.38
CA PHE A 248 34.36 -29.55 -8.21
C PHE A 248 35.13 -29.10 -6.96
N GLN A 249 36.35 -29.59 -6.74
CA GLN A 249 37.13 -29.20 -5.56
C GLN A 249 37.61 -27.75 -5.63
N LYS A 250 38.01 -27.26 -6.81
CA LYS A 250 38.40 -25.85 -6.99
C LYS A 250 37.19 -24.93 -6.85
N SER A 251 36.07 -25.31 -7.47
CA SER A 251 34.79 -24.60 -7.35
C SER A 251 34.35 -24.48 -5.88
N LYS A 252 34.37 -25.60 -5.14
CA LYS A 252 33.98 -25.64 -3.72
C LYS A 252 34.85 -24.74 -2.85
N ASN A 253 36.17 -24.81 -3.00
CA ASN A 253 37.08 -23.99 -2.19
C ASN A 253 36.82 -22.50 -2.41
N LEU A 254 36.54 -22.10 -3.66
CA LEU A 254 36.26 -20.70 -3.99
C LEU A 254 34.90 -20.25 -3.43
N PHE A 255 33.85 -21.06 -3.55
CA PHE A 255 32.55 -20.74 -2.94
C PHE A 255 32.60 -20.70 -1.40
N LEU A 256 33.37 -21.58 -0.76
CA LEU A 256 33.56 -21.51 0.71
C LEU A 256 34.26 -20.22 1.12
N ASN A 257 35.31 -19.81 0.40
CA ASN A 257 35.97 -18.52 0.63
C ASN A 257 35.01 -17.34 0.42
N LEU A 258 34.18 -17.38 -0.62
CA LEU A 258 33.17 -16.35 -0.87
C LEU A 258 32.13 -16.26 0.26
N VAL A 259 31.69 -17.40 0.82
CA VAL A 259 30.79 -17.43 1.99
C VAL A 259 31.43 -16.80 3.22
N GLU A 260 32.70 -17.07 3.48
CA GLU A 260 33.43 -16.55 4.65
C GLU A 260 33.67 -15.03 4.54
N ASN A 261 33.82 -14.51 3.33
CA ASN A 261 34.16 -13.11 3.09
C ASN A 261 32.96 -12.17 2.86
N THR A 262 31.74 -12.69 2.72
CA THR A 262 30.54 -11.84 2.56
C THR A 262 29.73 -11.77 3.86
N SER A 263 29.13 -10.61 4.14
CA SER A 263 28.10 -10.44 5.16
C SER A 263 26.68 -10.50 4.57
N ASN A 264 26.55 -10.51 3.24
CA ASN A 264 25.28 -10.47 2.54
C ASN A 264 24.60 -11.85 2.52
N SER A 265 23.46 -11.97 3.21
CA SER A 265 22.70 -13.21 3.28
C SER A 265 22.18 -13.70 1.91
N LEU A 266 21.91 -12.80 0.96
CA LEU A 266 21.52 -13.21 -0.40
C LEU A 266 22.66 -13.94 -1.11
N GLU A 267 23.88 -13.41 -1.03
CA GLU A 267 25.07 -14.01 -1.61
C GLU A 267 25.41 -15.34 -0.94
N LYS A 268 25.40 -15.39 0.39
CA LYS A 268 25.62 -16.65 1.14
C LYS A 268 24.63 -17.74 0.75
N SER A 269 23.35 -17.39 0.62
CA SER A 269 22.31 -18.33 0.18
C SER A 269 22.63 -18.92 -1.19
N ASN A 270 23.05 -18.08 -2.15
CA ASN A 270 23.49 -18.51 -3.48
C ASN A 270 24.71 -19.45 -3.41
N TYR A 271 25.76 -19.07 -2.68
CA TYR A 271 26.97 -19.89 -2.58
C TYR A 271 26.71 -21.22 -1.88
N TYR A 272 25.91 -21.25 -0.82
CA TYR A 272 25.51 -22.49 -0.18
C TYR A 272 24.73 -23.42 -1.12
N TYR A 273 23.89 -22.87 -2.00
CA TYR A 273 23.23 -23.67 -3.03
C TYR A 273 24.25 -24.34 -3.96
N TRP A 274 25.23 -23.58 -4.48
CA TRP A 274 26.25 -24.13 -5.37
C TRP A 274 27.17 -25.13 -4.68
N ILE A 275 27.52 -24.92 -3.41
CA ILE A 275 28.25 -25.91 -2.60
C ILE A 275 27.41 -27.19 -2.47
N GLY A 276 26.11 -27.08 -2.21
CA GLY A 276 25.19 -28.23 -2.20
C GLY A 276 25.17 -28.97 -3.53
N ARG A 277 25.12 -28.24 -4.66
CA ARG A 277 25.20 -28.80 -6.02
C ARG A 277 26.52 -29.53 -6.27
N ILE A 278 27.64 -28.99 -5.80
CA ILE A 278 28.96 -29.63 -5.90
C ILE A 278 28.97 -30.97 -5.15
N TYR A 279 28.53 -30.99 -3.89
CA TYR A 279 28.45 -32.24 -3.13
C TYR A 279 27.50 -33.24 -3.77
N SER A 280 26.38 -32.78 -4.34
CA SER A 280 25.46 -33.62 -5.09
C SER A 280 26.13 -34.24 -6.32
N ALA A 281 26.92 -33.48 -7.07
CA ALA A 281 27.67 -33.99 -8.22
C ALA A 281 28.78 -34.99 -7.83
N GLN A 282 29.28 -34.89 -6.60
CA GLN A 282 30.23 -35.84 -5.99
C GLN A 282 29.54 -37.05 -5.32
N ASN A 283 28.22 -37.23 -5.49
CA ASN A 283 27.42 -38.26 -4.84
C ASN A 283 27.45 -38.25 -3.29
N ASN A 284 27.78 -37.11 -2.67
CA ASN A 284 27.74 -36.94 -1.22
C ASN A 284 26.42 -36.29 -0.80
N SER A 285 25.36 -37.10 -0.73
CA SER A 285 23.99 -36.65 -0.45
C SER A 285 23.83 -36.01 0.93
N ALA A 286 24.58 -36.48 1.94
CA ALA A 286 24.50 -35.97 3.31
C ALA A 286 25.00 -34.53 3.41
N GLU A 287 26.20 -34.24 2.87
CA GLU A 287 26.72 -32.87 2.84
C GLU A 287 25.92 -31.99 1.88
N ALA A 288 25.48 -32.52 0.72
CA ALA A 288 24.63 -31.77 -0.19
C ALA A 288 23.35 -31.27 0.51
N LYS A 289 22.63 -32.16 1.21
CA LYS A 289 21.42 -31.81 1.97
C LYS A 289 21.69 -30.72 3.00
N LYS A 290 22.78 -30.83 3.76
CA LYS A 290 23.18 -29.82 4.76
C LYS A 290 23.37 -28.43 4.14
N TYR A 291 24.05 -28.33 3.01
CA TYR A 291 24.26 -27.04 2.34
C TYR A 291 22.99 -26.48 1.67
N PHE A 292 22.13 -27.33 1.12
CA PHE A 292 20.81 -26.89 0.64
C PHE A 292 19.93 -26.33 1.77
N LEU A 293 19.96 -26.93 2.96
CA LEU A 293 19.26 -26.38 4.13
C LEU A 293 19.85 -25.04 4.57
N LYS A 294 21.19 -24.92 4.61
CA LYS A 294 21.87 -23.64 4.90
C LYS A 294 21.48 -22.55 3.91
N SER A 295 21.39 -22.87 2.62
CA SER A 295 20.96 -21.92 1.58
C SER A 295 19.58 -21.32 1.88
N GLY A 296 18.61 -22.15 2.28
CA GLY A 296 17.26 -21.69 2.63
C GLY A 296 17.22 -20.88 3.91
N ILE A 297 17.89 -21.35 4.97
CA ILE A 297 17.95 -20.67 6.28
C ILE A 297 18.55 -19.27 6.15
N GLU A 298 19.57 -19.12 5.31
CA GLU A 298 20.28 -17.86 5.15
C GLU A 298 19.41 -16.79 4.46
N ASN A 299 18.61 -17.16 3.46
CA ASN A 299 17.70 -16.23 2.81
C ASN A 299 16.40 -16.91 2.35
N PRO A 300 15.42 -17.02 3.25
CA PRO A 300 14.11 -17.56 2.92
C PRO A 300 13.43 -16.77 1.79
N LEU A 301 12.67 -17.45 0.94
CA LEU A 301 12.01 -16.88 -0.25
C LEU A 301 12.92 -16.41 -1.39
N SER A 302 14.23 -16.60 -1.26
CA SER A 302 15.13 -16.48 -2.39
C SER A 302 14.84 -17.54 -3.45
N LEU A 303 15.38 -17.33 -4.65
CA LEU A 303 15.37 -18.36 -5.70
C LEU A 303 16.00 -19.65 -5.17
N TYR A 304 17.12 -19.52 -4.45
CA TYR A 304 17.94 -20.63 -4.00
C TYR A 304 17.37 -21.41 -2.82
N ASP A 305 16.56 -20.79 -1.97
CA ASP A 305 15.70 -21.49 -1.00
C ASP A 305 14.75 -22.47 -1.72
N SER A 306 14.08 -21.98 -2.77
CA SER A 306 13.12 -22.78 -3.54
C SER A 306 13.83 -23.90 -4.30
N LEU A 307 14.90 -23.60 -5.04
CA LEU A 307 15.67 -24.61 -5.78
C LEU A 307 16.28 -25.66 -4.84
N SER A 308 16.80 -25.25 -3.69
CA SER A 308 17.30 -26.16 -2.65
C SER A 308 16.19 -27.09 -2.15
N GLY A 309 15.01 -26.55 -1.86
CA GLY A 309 13.83 -27.29 -1.44
C GLY A 309 13.41 -28.37 -2.43
N GLN A 310 13.38 -28.02 -3.72
CA GLN A 310 13.09 -28.97 -4.81
C GLN A 310 14.13 -30.10 -4.92
N ILE A 311 15.42 -29.80 -4.68
CA ILE A 311 16.47 -30.82 -4.74
C ILE A 311 16.38 -31.79 -3.56
N VAL A 312 16.19 -31.28 -2.34
CA VAL A 312 16.06 -32.12 -1.14
C VAL A 312 14.68 -32.77 -1.00
N LYS A 313 13.77 -32.49 -1.94
CA LYS A 313 12.37 -32.98 -1.97
C LYS A 313 11.62 -32.64 -0.69
N ASN A 314 11.77 -31.40 -0.22
CA ASN A 314 10.99 -30.92 0.90
C ASN A 314 9.52 -30.77 0.50
N SER A 315 8.59 -31.13 1.38
CA SER A 315 7.15 -31.12 1.11
C SER A 315 6.63 -29.72 0.76
N SER A 316 7.23 -28.68 1.35
CA SER A 316 6.94 -27.27 1.08
C SER A 316 7.45 -26.77 -0.28
N GLY A 317 8.33 -27.54 -0.93
CA GLY A 317 9.12 -27.05 -2.06
C GLY A 317 10.23 -26.05 -1.69
N ARG A 318 10.47 -25.80 -0.40
CA ARG A 318 11.50 -24.89 0.15
C ARG A 318 12.50 -25.61 1.03
N SER A 319 13.72 -25.12 1.18
CA SER A 319 14.66 -25.70 2.15
C SER A 319 14.59 -25.04 3.54
N SER A 320 14.06 -23.83 3.62
CA SER A 320 13.89 -23.05 4.86
C SER A 320 12.76 -23.54 5.78
N THR A 321 11.74 -24.23 5.25
CA THR A 321 10.55 -24.64 6.02
C THR A 321 9.99 -25.97 5.53
N THR A 322 9.33 -26.74 6.39
CA THR A 322 8.55 -27.94 6.02
C THR A 322 7.05 -27.63 5.86
N GLU A 323 6.63 -26.42 6.18
CA GLU A 323 5.24 -25.98 6.05
C GLU A 323 4.82 -25.90 4.59
N LEU A 324 3.74 -26.61 4.26
CA LEU A 324 3.21 -26.68 2.89
C LEU A 324 2.71 -25.32 2.37
N SER A 325 2.24 -24.48 3.27
CA SER A 325 1.73 -23.14 2.99
C SER A 325 1.87 -22.31 4.27
N PRO A 326 2.21 -21.02 4.15
CA PRO A 326 2.11 -20.06 5.25
C PRO A 326 0.65 -19.80 5.67
N PHE A 327 -0.32 -20.17 4.83
CA PHE A 327 -1.75 -20.02 5.07
C PHE A 327 -2.44 -21.37 4.92
N ALA A 328 -2.54 -22.12 6.02
CA ALA A 328 -3.20 -23.41 6.03
C ALA A 328 -4.73 -23.28 5.86
N GLU A 329 -5.31 -22.16 6.30
CA GLU A 329 -6.72 -21.82 6.11
C GLU A 329 -6.93 -20.87 4.93
N SER A 330 -8.20 -20.49 4.69
CA SER A 330 -8.50 -19.40 3.75
C SER A 330 -7.84 -18.11 4.22
N TRP A 331 -7.23 -17.35 3.31
CA TRP A 331 -6.53 -16.12 3.64
C TRP A 331 -7.44 -15.11 4.38
N GLU A 332 -8.74 -15.10 4.12
CA GLU A 332 -9.71 -14.25 4.82
C GLU A 332 -9.75 -14.52 6.34
N ARG A 333 -9.53 -15.78 6.75
CA ARG A 333 -9.45 -16.17 8.17
C ARG A 333 -8.07 -15.90 8.74
N GLU A 334 -7.03 -16.16 7.95
CA GLU A 334 -5.66 -15.89 8.35
C GLU A 334 -5.45 -14.39 8.60
N MET A 335 -6.07 -13.53 7.80
CA MET A 335 -6.11 -12.09 7.98
C MET A 335 -6.55 -11.67 9.40
N GLU A 336 -7.55 -12.34 9.97
CA GLU A 336 -8.03 -12.05 11.34
C GLU A 336 -6.99 -12.36 12.42
N LYS A 337 -6.05 -13.28 12.14
CA LYS A 337 -4.93 -13.61 13.04
C LYS A 337 -3.86 -12.52 13.02
N TRP A 338 -3.52 -12.03 11.82
CA TRP A 338 -2.35 -11.17 11.60
C TRP A 338 -2.63 -9.68 11.75
N ILE A 339 -3.86 -9.25 11.47
CA ILE A 339 -4.29 -7.88 11.59
C ILE A 339 -4.94 -7.71 12.96
N SER A 340 -4.31 -6.91 13.81
CA SER A 340 -4.83 -6.64 15.13
C SER A 340 -4.88 -5.15 15.42
N TYR A 341 -5.96 -4.74 16.10
CA TYR A 341 -6.03 -3.42 16.69
C TYR A 341 -4.91 -3.28 17.75
N PRO A 342 -4.02 -2.29 17.63
CA PRO A 342 -2.87 -2.16 18.52
C PRO A 342 -3.32 -1.82 19.96
N THR A 343 -2.93 -2.66 20.93
CA THR A 343 -3.31 -2.52 22.35
C THR A 343 -2.19 -1.99 23.24
N PHE A 344 -0.99 -1.77 22.71
CA PHE A 344 0.15 -1.30 23.47
C PHE A 344 0.08 0.22 23.69
N VAL A 345 0.61 0.68 24.84
CA VAL A 345 0.37 2.01 25.41
C VAL A 345 1.44 3.03 25.01
N SER A 346 2.26 2.75 23.97
CA SER A 346 3.22 3.76 23.53
C SER A 346 2.45 4.94 22.92
N ASN A 347 2.56 6.10 23.57
CA ASN A 347 1.91 7.34 23.17
C ASN A 347 2.68 7.99 22.00
N SER A 348 2.99 7.20 20.99
CA SER A 348 3.67 7.64 19.78
C SER A 348 2.65 8.06 18.73
N ASP A 349 3.01 9.06 17.93
CA ASP A 349 2.15 9.56 16.86
C ASP A 349 1.86 8.48 15.81
N ILE A 350 2.76 7.50 15.65
CA ILE A 350 2.57 6.33 14.79
C ILE A 350 1.39 5.47 15.28
N ILE A 351 1.28 5.20 16.58
CA ILE A 351 0.18 4.37 17.11
C ILE A 351 -1.15 5.10 17.08
N ILE A 352 -1.16 6.40 17.37
CA ILE A 352 -2.36 7.22 17.24
C ILE A 352 -2.84 7.21 15.78
N SER A 353 -1.93 7.42 14.82
CA SER A 353 -2.26 7.44 13.39
C SER A 353 -2.67 6.07 12.87
N LEU A 354 -2.05 4.98 13.36
CA LEU A 354 -2.42 3.61 12.99
C LEU A 354 -3.83 3.27 13.46
N LYS A 355 -4.16 3.61 14.70
CA LYS A 355 -5.52 3.48 15.24
C LYS A 355 -6.51 4.31 14.44
N SER A 356 -6.17 5.56 14.11
CA SER A 356 -6.98 6.45 13.26
C SER A 356 -7.33 5.76 11.93
N ALA A 357 -6.33 5.25 11.22
CA ALA A 357 -6.53 4.58 9.94
C ALA A 357 -7.39 3.31 10.04
N ILE A 358 -7.16 2.47 11.06
CA ILE A 358 -7.97 1.25 11.27
C ILE A 358 -9.43 1.60 11.59
N ILE A 359 -9.66 2.64 12.39
CA ILE A 359 -10.98 3.12 12.77
C ILE A 359 -11.72 3.68 11.55
N LEU A 360 -11.05 4.54 10.78
CA LEU A 360 -11.57 5.09 9.53
C LEU A 360 -11.96 3.99 8.55
N ALA A 361 -11.08 3.01 8.34
CA ALA A 361 -11.36 1.89 7.46
C ALA A 361 -12.56 1.05 7.94
N SER A 362 -12.64 0.81 9.24
CA SER A 362 -13.75 0.05 9.84
C SER A 362 -15.07 0.80 9.76
N LYS A 363 -15.07 2.12 9.94
CA LYS A 363 -16.26 2.97 9.73
C LYS A 363 -16.77 2.86 8.30
N ILE A 364 -15.89 3.03 7.31
CA ILE A 364 -16.26 2.93 5.89
C ILE A 364 -16.88 1.56 5.60
N LYS A 365 -16.28 0.49 6.12
CA LYS A 365 -16.79 -0.88 5.99
C LYS A 365 -18.20 -1.03 6.60
N LEU A 366 -18.38 -0.60 7.84
CA LEU A 366 -19.63 -0.76 8.59
C LEU A 366 -20.78 0.07 8.01
N GLU A 367 -20.55 1.36 7.74
CA GLU A 367 -21.61 2.26 7.25
C GLU A 367 -22.08 1.90 5.84
N ASN A 368 -21.23 1.25 5.04
CA ASN A 368 -21.55 0.83 3.67
C ASN A 368 -21.85 -0.67 3.54
N ASN A 369 -21.95 -1.41 4.66
CA ASN A 369 -22.21 -2.86 4.68
C ASN A 369 -21.27 -3.69 3.78
N ILE A 370 -19.99 -3.30 3.72
CA ILE A 370 -19.00 -3.96 2.86
C ILE A 370 -18.47 -5.22 3.56
N SER A 371 -18.66 -6.38 2.93
CA SER A 371 -18.23 -7.67 3.50
C SER A 371 -17.00 -8.26 2.82
N ARG A 372 -16.75 -7.91 1.54
CA ARG A 372 -15.63 -8.43 0.75
C ARG A 372 -14.57 -7.37 0.51
N LEU A 373 -13.32 -7.82 0.39
CA LEU A 373 -12.18 -6.96 0.08
C LEU A 373 -12.32 -6.27 -1.27
N ASP A 374 -12.67 -7.01 -2.32
CA ASP A 374 -12.81 -6.46 -3.68
C ASP A 374 -13.84 -5.33 -3.70
N ASP A 375 -14.97 -5.51 -3.00
CA ASP A 375 -16.03 -4.49 -2.89
C ASP A 375 -15.54 -3.25 -2.13
N TYR A 376 -14.66 -3.42 -1.13
CA TYR A 376 -14.04 -2.30 -0.40
C TYR A 376 -13.08 -1.50 -1.29
N GLN A 377 -12.23 -2.19 -2.04
CA GLN A 377 -11.29 -1.56 -2.97
C GLN A 377 -12.03 -0.81 -4.08
N ASP A 378 -13.07 -1.42 -4.64
CA ASP A 378 -13.98 -0.79 -5.59
C ASP A 378 -14.64 0.47 -5.00
N TYR A 379 -15.11 0.39 -3.75
CA TYR A 379 -15.70 1.54 -3.07
C TYR A 379 -14.69 2.70 -2.95
N ILE A 380 -13.50 2.43 -2.42
CA ILE A 380 -12.42 3.44 -2.25
C ILE A 380 -11.92 4.02 -3.57
N GLY A 381 -11.95 3.22 -4.64
CA GLY A 381 -11.57 3.65 -5.99
C GLY A 381 -12.62 4.53 -6.67
N LYS A 382 -13.91 4.23 -6.46
CA LYS A 382 -15.03 4.91 -7.14
C LYS A 382 -15.61 6.10 -6.36
N HIS A 383 -15.49 6.10 -5.03
CA HIS A 383 -16.10 7.09 -4.15
C HIS A 383 -15.04 8.00 -3.55
N GLU A 384 -14.83 9.16 -4.18
CA GLU A 384 -13.99 10.23 -3.65
C GLU A 384 -14.74 10.99 -2.54
N SER A 385 -14.63 10.49 -1.30
CA SER A 385 -15.19 11.12 -0.10
C SER A 385 -14.09 11.67 0.82
N ILE A 386 -14.41 12.59 1.74
CA ILE A 386 -13.45 13.05 2.75
C ILE A 386 -12.93 11.89 3.60
N GLU A 387 -13.78 10.92 3.92
CA GLU A 387 -13.36 9.70 4.60
C GLU A 387 -12.26 8.97 3.81
N SER A 388 -12.45 8.83 2.49
CA SER A 388 -11.47 8.17 1.62
C SER A 388 -10.16 8.96 1.53
N PHE A 389 -10.22 10.30 1.44
CA PHE A 389 -9.04 11.16 1.37
C PHE A 389 -8.28 11.19 2.69
N LEU A 390 -8.99 11.31 3.82
CA LEU A 390 -8.39 11.29 5.14
C LEU A 390 -7.73 9.94 5.41
N LEU A 391 -8.37 8.82 5.06
CA LEU A 391 -7.78 7.49 5.18
C LEU A 391 -6.50 7.36 4.31
N LYS A 392 -6.53 7.81 3.05
CA LYS A 392 -5.36 7.76 2.16
C LYS A 392 -4.21 8.63 2.67
N ASP A 393 -4.50 9.83 3.19
CA ASP A 393 -3.50 10.74 3.79
C ASP A 393 -2.86 10.10 5.03
N GLU A 394 -3.67 9.52 5.91
CA GLU A 394 -3.21 8.81 7.13
C GLU A 394 -2.29 7.63 6.80
N ILE A 395 -2.69 6.79 5.84
CA ILE A 395 -1.88 5.64 5.40
C ILE A 395 -0.55 6.11 4.79
N ASN A 396 -0.56 7.18 3.99
CA ASN A 396 0.66 7.71 3.38
C ASN A 396 1.61 8.32 4.42
N TRP A 397 1.07 9.04 5.41
CA TRP A 397 1.85 9.54 6.54
C TRP A 397 2.47 8.38 7.34
N LEU A 398 1.68 7.36 7.68
CA LEU A 398 2.14 6.15 8.37
C LEU A 398 3.25 5.43 7.61
N LYS A 399 3.07 5.20 6.31
CA LYS A 399 4.07 4.56 5.44
C LYS A 399 5.40 5.29 5.51
N LYS A 400 5.39 6.62 5.35
CA LYS A 400 6.59 7.45 5.35
C LYS A 400 7.28 7.44 6.72
N LYS A 401 6.52 7.75 7.79
CA LYS A 401 7.06 7.80 9.16
C LYS A 401 7.59 6.46 9.63
N TRP A 402 6.87 5.37 9.35
CA TRP A 402 7.33 4.04 9.71
C TRP A 402 8.64 3.66 9.01
N GLN A 403 8.82 4.02 7.73
CA GLN A 403 10.08 3.78 7.01
C GLN A 403 11.28 4.54 7.62
N GLU A 404 11.05 5.67 8.27
CA GLU A 404 12.08 6.45 8.96
C GLU A 404 12.41 5.84 10.34
N GLU A 405 11.42 5.33 11.06
CA GLU A 405 11.57 4.94 12.47
C GLU A 405 11.79 3.44 12.71
N TYR A 406 11.33 2.55 11.81
CA TYR A 406 11.26 1.10 12.09
C TYR A 406 12.60 0.46 12.48
N LYS A 407 13.72 0.93 11.92
CA LYS A 407 15.06 0.38 12.21
C LYS A 407 15.49 0.57 13.66
N HIS A 408 14.94 1.58 14.32
CA HIS A 408 15.27 1.94 15.69
C HIS A 408 14.13 1.63 16.66
N TRP A 409 13.04 1.02 16.17
CA TRP A 409 11.86 0.75 16.98
C TRP A 409 12.14 -0.36 18.01
N PRO A 410 11.70 -0.21 19.27
CA PRO A 410 11.93 -1.23 20.28
C PRO A 410 11.28 -2.57 19.91
N ILE A 411 12.05 -3.66 19.90
CA ILE A 411 11.58 -5.01 19.53
C ILE A 411 10.41 -5.46 20.42
N ASN A 412 10.44 -5.09 21.71
CA ASN A 412 9.38 -5.39 22.68
C ASN A 412 8.06 -4.65 22.42
N GLU A 413 8.05 -3.63 21.54
CA GLU A 413 6.85 -2.88 21.13
C GLU A 413 6.20 -3.42 19.84
N LYS A 414 6.53 -4.66 19.45
CA LYS A 414 5.89 -5.37 18.32
C LYS A 414 5.88 -4.56 17.01
N PRO A 415 7.06 -4.16 16.49
CA PRO A 415 7.18 -3.42 15.21
C PRO A 415 6.57 -4.18 14.02
N ASP A 416 6.55 -5.51 14.09
CA ASP A 416 5.88 -6.40 13.16
C ASP A 416 4.37 -6.14 13.06
N VAL A 417 3.68 -5.96 14.18
CA VAL A 417 2.23 -5.65 14.20
C VAL A 417 1.96 -4.30 13.50
N ILE A 418 2.82 -3.31 13.67
CA ILE A 418 2.71 -2.00 13.03
C ILE A 418 2.90 -2.16 11.51
N GLY A 419 4.01 -2.79 11.10
CA GLY A 419 4.32 -3.05 9.70
C GLY A 419 3.22 -3.86 8.99
N ASN A 420 2.66 -4.87 9.65
CA ASN A 420 1.57 -5.70 9.13
C ASN A 420 0.31 -4.88 8.87
N ASN A 421 -0.12 -4.08 9.84
CA ASN A 421 -1.30 -3.24 9.71
C ASN A 421 -1.12 -2.17 8.61
N ILE A 422 0.04 -1.51 8.53
CA ILE A 422 0.29 -0.51 7.46
C ILE A 422 0.28 -1.17 6.08
N SER A 423 0.97 -2.30 5.93
CA SER A 423 1.01 -3.07 4.68
C SER A 423 -0.39 -3.49 4.25
N TRP A 424 -1.20 -3.94 5.21
CA TRP A 424 -2.59 -4.29 4.99
C TRP A 424 -3.43 -3.09 4.58
N LEU A 425 -3.33 -1.96 5.27
CA LEU A 425 -4.13 -0.76 4.96
C LEU A 425 -3.83 -0.24 3.55
N LEU A 426 -2.57 -0.29 3.13
CA LEU A 426 -2.17 -0.02 1.74
C LEU A 426 -2.87 -0.99 0.77
N PHE A 427 -2.86 -2.28 1.08
CA PHE A 427 -3.51 -3.31 0.25
C PHE A 427 -5.05 -3.16 0.21
N LEU A 428 -5.67 -2.91 1.37
CA LEU A 428 -7.09 -2.70 1.56
C LEU A 428 -7.60 -1.51 0.75
N THR A 429 -6.81 -0.44 0.63
CA THR A 429 -7.16 0.76 -0.15
C THR A 429 -6.81 0.65 -1.64
N GLY A 430 -6.45 -0.55 -2.12
CA GLY A 430 -6.11 -0.80 -3.53
C GLY A 430 -4.72 -0.32 -3.94
N GLN A 431 -3.91 0.16 -2.99
CA GLN A 431 -2.53 0.62 -3.24
C GLN A 431 -1.56 -0.57 -3.25
N HIS A 432 -1.83 -1.58 -4.06
CA HIS A 432 -1.10 -2.86 -4.04
C HIS A 432 0.40 -2.69 -4.30
N VAL A 433 0.78 -1.91 -5.30
CA VAL A 433 2.19 -1.62 -5.62
C VAL A 433 2.89 -0.98 -4.42
N GLN A 434 2.25 -0.01 -3.77
CA GLN A 434 2.80 0.65 -2.59
C GLN A 434 2.90 -0.31 -1.39
N SER A 435 1.92 -1.21 -1.22
CA SER A 435 1.99 -2.27 -0.22
C SER A 435 3.20 -3.18 -0.45
N ILE A 436 3.40 -3.67 -1.68
CA ILE A 436 4.53 -4.55 -2.02
C ILE A 436 5.87 -3.82 -1.82
N ILE A 437 5.99 -2.57 -2.28
CA ILE A 437 7.20 -1.75 -2.10
C ILE A 437 7.48 -1.55 -0.60
N PHE A 438 6.46 -1.20 0.18
CA PHE A 438 6.60 -1.01 1.62
C PHE A 438 7.10 -2.29 2.31
N VAL A 439 6.49 -3.44 2.02
CA VAL A 439 6.96 -4.75 2.51
C VAL A 439 8.42 -4.98 2.10
N SER A 440 8.82 -4.62 0.88
CA SER A 440 10.20 -4.79 0.41
C SER A 440 11.24 -4.05 1.25
N HIS A 441 10.87 -2.89 1.81
CA HIS A 441 11.74 -2.08 2.66
C HIS A 441 11.87 -2.61 4.08
N ILE A 442 10.80 -3.20 4.62
CA ILE A 442 10.76 -3.64 6.02
C ILE A 442 11.04 -5.14 6.19
N LYS A 443 10.86 -5.98 5.16
CA LYS A 443 10.97 -7.45 5.29
C LYS A 443 12.32 -7.93 5.84
N ASN A 444 13.42 -7.24 5.51
CA ASN A 444 14.76 -7.66 5.92
C ASN A 444 15.06 -7.36 7.40
N SER A 445 14.27 -6.51 8.06
CA SER A 445 14.41 -6.24 9.50
C SER A 445 13.51 -7.12 10.36
N LEU A 446 12.70 -7.98 9.74
CA LEU A 446 11.74 -8.83 10.42
C LEU A 446 12.29 -10.25 10.46
N ASP A 447 12.09 -10.94 11.59
CA ASP A 447 12.59 -12.31 11.78
C ASP A 447 12.02 -13.24 10.70
N PRO A 448 12.84 -13.75 9.77
CA PRO A 448 12.38 -14.53 8.63
C PRO A 448 11.72 -15.86 9.04
N PHE A 449 11.86 -16.28 10.30
CA PHE A 449 11.21 -17.46 10.88
C PHE A 449 9.96 -17.12 11.72
N SER A 450 9.60 -15.85 11.85
CA SER A 450 8.38 -15.44 12.56
C SER A 450 7.14 -15.70 11.72
N GLU A 451 6.07 -16.18 12.35
CA GLU A 451 4.78 -16.36 11.68
C GLU A 451 4.21 -15.02 11.15
N ASN A 452 4.61 -13.88 11.73
CA ASN A 452 4.19 -12.56 11.25
C ASN A 452 4.74 -12.23 9.85
N ASN A 453 5.89 -12.78 9.48
CA ASN A 453 6.44 -12.59 8.14
C ASN A 453 5.64 -13.33 7.06
N ASN A 454 4.97 -14.43 7.40
CA ASN A 454 4.11 -15.15 6.47
C ASN A 454 3.01 -14.24 5.89
N PHE A 455 2.36 -13.43 6.73
CA PHE A 455 1.37 -12.45 6.30
C PHE A 455 1.93 -11.40 5.35
N LEU A 456 3.09 -10.82 5.68
CA LEU A 456 3.75 -9.83 4.82
C LEU A 456 4.17 -10.46 3.49
N TYR A 457 4.59 -11.72 3.48
CA TYR A 457 4.94 -12.41 2.24
C TYR A 457 3.73 -12.61 1.33
N PHE A 458 2.53 -12.85 1.86
CA PHE A 458 1.32 -12.81 1.04
C PHE A 458 1.09 -11.43 0.41
N LEU A 459 1.18 -10.37 1.21
CA LEU A 459 1.04 -9.00 0.70
C LEU A 459 2.17 -8.65 -0.30
N PHE A 460 3.32 -9.29 -0.16
CA PHE A 460 4.42 -9.19 -1.10
C PHE A 460 4.08 -9.92 -2.40
N TYR A 461 3.38 -11.05 -2.40
CA TYR A 461 3.02 -11.85 -3.59
C TYR A 461 1.49 -11.97 -3.82
N PRO A 462 0.78 -10.87 -4.11
CA PRO A 462 -0.67 -10.92 -4.32
C PRO A 462 -1.02 -11.53 -5.69
N ARG A 463 -2.17 -12.19 -5.80
CA ARG A 463 -2.76 -12.70 -7.06
C ARG A 463 -3.78 -11.71 -7.65
N LEU A 464 -3.31 -10.59 -8.17
CA LEU A 464 -4.15 -9.55 -8.80
C LEU A 464 -4.65 -9.99 -10.18
N TYR A 465 -5.78 -9.45 -10.66
CA TYR A 465 -6.42 -9.85 -11.94
C TYR A 465 -6.90 -11.30 -12.00
N LYS A 466 -7.39 -11.84 -10.88
CA LYS A 466 -7.80 -13.24 -10.79
C LYS A 466 -8.85 -13.64 -11.83
N SER A 467 -9.78 -12.75 -12.15
CA SER A 467 -10.84 -13.06 -13.11
C SER A 467 -10.30 -13.18 -14.54
N GLU A 468 -9.40 -12.27 -14.91
CA GLU A 468 -8.77 -12.15 -16.21
C GLU A 468 -7.79 -13.30 -16.44
N VAL A 469 -6.97 -13.60 -15.44
CA VAL A 469 -6.05 -14.75 -15.45
C VAL A 469 -6.85 -16.05 -15.62
N ASN A 470 -7.92 -16.25 -14.84
CA ASN A 470 -8.77 -17.44 -14.99
C ASN A 470 -9.41 -17.55 -16.38
N LEU A 471 -9.82 -16.43 -16.99
CA LEU A 471 -10.34 -16.42 -18.35
C LEU A 471 -9.27 -16.76 -19.40
N ALA A 472 -8.06 -16.26 -19.22
CA ALA A 472 -6.93 -16.52 -20.12
C ALA A 472 -6.49 -17.99 -20.09
N ILE A 473 -6.37 -18.57 -18.90
CA ILE A 473 -5.91 -19.96 -18.75
C ILE A 473 -6.90 -20.97 -19.33
N LYS A 474 -8.21 -20.67 -19.28
CA LYS A 474 -9.24 -21.50 -19.95
C LYS A 474 -9.02 -21.59 -21.46
N GLN A 475 -8.46 -20.55 -22.07
CA GLN A 475 -8.18 -20.50 -23.52
C GLN A 475 -6.80 -21.05 -23.84
N CYS A 476 -5.81 -20.76 -22.99
CA CYS A 476 -4.41 -21.13 -23.17
C CYS A 476 -3.91 -21.83 -21.89
N PRO A 477 -4.11 -23.17 -21.78
CA PRO A 477 -3.86 -23.89 -20.53
C PRO A 477 -2.39 -23.88 -20.12
N VAL A 478 -2.10 -23.19 -19.03
CA VAL A 478 -0.81 -23.07 -18.34
C VAL A 478 -1.04 -23.05 -16.83
N ASP A 479 0.02 -23.21 -16.05
CA ASP A 479 -0.07 -23.02 -14.60
C ASP A 479 -0.41 -21.53 -14.29
N PRO A 480 -1.52 -21.22 -13.59
CA PRO A 480 -1.87 -19.85 -13.18
C PRO A 480 -0.74 -19.14 -12.44
N ASP A 481 0.03 -19.88 -11.64
CA ASP A 481 1.03 -19.30 -10.74
C ASP A 481 2.21 -18.73 -11.53
N LEU A 482 2.49 -19.33 -12.69
CA LEU A 482 3.50 -18.85 -13.61
C LEU A 482 3.05 -17.55 -14.31
N ILE A 483 1.75 -17.39 -14.58
CA ILE A 483 1.21 -16.15 -15.13
C ILE A 483 1.29 -15.02 -14.09
N TYR A 484 0.90 -15.26 -12.84
CA TYR A 484 1.07 -14.24 -11.80
C TYR A 484 2.55 -13.87 -11.60
N ALA A 485 3.46 -14.83 -11.70
CA ALA A 485 4.90 -14.57 -11.63
C ALA A 485 5.41 -13.65 -12.75
N ILE A 486 4.92 -13.84 -13.99
CA ILE A 486 5.24 -12.97 -15.14
C ILE A 486 4.64 -11.57 -14.95
N LEU A 487 3.35 -11.47 -14.59
CA LEU A 487 2.68 -10.18 -14.38
C LEU A 487 3.38 -9.35 -13.29
N ARG A 488 3.87 -10.03 -12.25
CA ARG A 488 4.69 -9.42 -11.22
C ARG A 488 6.03 -8.92 -11.75
N GLN A 489 6.71 -9.71 -12.58
CA GLN A 489 8.08 -9.40 -13.00
C GLN A 489 8.16 -8.34 -14.11
N GLU A 490 7.23 -8.34 -15.06
CA GLU A 490 7.26 -7.39 -16.17
C GLU A 490 6.80 -6.00 -15.75
N GLU A 491 5.62 -5.91 -15.15
CA GLU A 491 4.91 -4.64 -14.95
C GLU A 491 4.53 -4.40 -13.49
N PHE A 492 4.93 -5.31 -12.59
CA PHE A 492 4.59 -5.23 -11.17
C PHE A 492 3.10 -4.97 -10.91
N TYR A 493 2.25 -5.60 -11.73
CA TYR A 493 0.79 -5.45 -11.75
C TYR A 493 0.25 -4.06 -12.13
N ASN A 494 0.97 -3.27 -12.94
CA ASN A 494 0.52 -1.94 -13.36
C ASN A 494 -0.86 -1.94 -14.05
N PHE A 495 -1.87 -1.41 -13.36
CA PHE A 495 -3.27 -1.32 -13.81
C PHE A 495 -3.48 -0.48 -15.07
N ASN A 496 -2.52 0.39 -15.44
CA ASN A 496 -2.60 1.16 -16.67
C ASN A 496 -2.18 0.36 -17.91
N ILE A 497 -1.50 -0.78 -17.71
CA ILE A 497 -0.93 -1.61 -18.78
C ILE A 497 -1.68 -2.94 -18.85
N GLU A 498 -1.99 -3.53 -17.71
CA GLU A 498 -2.63 -4.84 -17.66
C GLU A 498 -4.15 -4.75 -17.83
N ASN A 499 -4.62 -5.46 -18.85
CA ASN A 499 -6.03 -5.67 -19.12
C ASN A 499 -6.26 -7.10 -19.61
N LYS A 500 -7.53 -7.47 -19.77
CA LYS A 500 -7.95 -8.80 -20.20
C LYS A 500 -7.21 -9.29 -21.46
N ASP A 501 -7.02 -8.43 -22.46
CA ASP A 501 -6.42 -8.80 -23.74
C ASP A 501 -4.90 -8.95 -23.63
N SER A 502 -4.24 -8.06 -22.87
CA SER A 502 -2.81 -8.18 -22.53
C SER A 502 -2.53 -9.52 -21.84
N ILE A 503 -3.28 -9.83 -20.77
CA ILE A 503 -3.10 -11.06 -19.99
C ILE A 503 -3.33 -12.30 -20.85
N LEU A 504 -4.36 -12.30 -21.70
CA LEU A 504 -4.61 -13.39 -22.64
C LEU A 504 -3.44 -13.59 -23.61
N LYS A 505 -2.92 -12.52 -24.22
CA LYS A 505 -1.79 -12.57 -25.15
C LYS A 505 -0.53 -13.14 -24.47
N LYS A 506 -0.19 -12.66 -23.27
CA LYS A 506 0.94 -13.17 -22.47
C LYS A 506 0.78 -14.65 -22.16
N THR A 507 -0.42 -15.06 -21.75
CA THR A 507 -0.75 -16.47 -21.43
C THR A 507 -0.58 -17.40 -22.62
N CYS A 508 -1.11 -17.01 -23.79
CA CYS A 508 -1.02 -17.81 -25.00
C CYS A 508 0.41 -17.86 -25.58
N LEU A 509 1.15 -16.76 -25.47
CA LEU A 509 2.56 -16.73 -25.82
C LEU A 509 3.35 -17.71 -24.95
N LEU A 510 3.17 -17.66 -23.63
CA LEU A 510 3.82 -18.59 -22.70
C LEU A 510 3.46 -20.05 -23.01
N LYS A 511 2.18 -20.36 -23.27
CA LYS A 511 1.75 -21.71 -23.66
C LYS A 511 2.52 -22.21 -24.88
N THR A 512 2.67 -21.35 -25.89
CA THR A 512 3.43 -21.69 -27.10
C THR A 512 4.89 -22.01 -26.77
N ARG A 513 5.52 -21.22 -25.88
CA ARG A 513 6.92 -21.47 -25.45
C ARG A 513 7.05 -22.76 -24.63
N LEU A 514 6.14 -23.01 -23.68
CA LEU A 514 6.08 -24.26 -22.93
C LEU A 514 5.98 -25.47 -23.85
N ASN A 515 5.16 -25.42 -24.89
CA ASN A 515 5.06 -26.52 -25.84
C ASN A 515 6.38 -26.76 -26.61
N ILE A 516 7.09 -25.70 -27.00
CA ILE A 516 8.40 -25.80 -27.71
C ILE A 516 9.44 -26.48 -26.83
N TYR A 517 9.52 -26.11 -25.55
CA TYR A 517 10.51 -26.62 -24.61
C TYR A 517 9.99 -27.76 -23.73
N LYS A 518 8.97 -28.50 -24.18
CA LYS A 518 8.41 -29.69 -23.50
C LYS A 518 8.06 -29.44 -22.01
N ASN A 519 7.45 -28.28 -21.73
CA ASN A 519 7.09 -27.77 -20.42
C ASN A 519 8.28 -27.37 -19.51
N GLY A 520 9.51 -27.27 -20.04
CA GLY A 520 10.64 -26.73 -19.30
C GLY A 520 10.43 -25.23 -19.00
N ILE A 521 10.20 -24.90 -17.73
CA ILE A 521 9.81 -23.55 -17.29
C ILE A 521 10.91 -22.53 -17.63
N VAL A 522 12.16 -22.79 -17.26
CA VAL A 522 13.26 -21.83 -17.42
C VAL A 522 13.52 -21.48 -18.89
N ASN A 523 13.62 -22.49 -19.75
CA ASN A 523 13.83 -22.28 -21.19
C ASN A 523 12.65 -21.54 -21.82
N SER A 524 11.43 -21.87 -21.39
CA SER A 524 10.21 -21.21 -21.88
C SER A 524 10.14 -19.74 -21.47
N LEU A 525 10.56 -19.39 -20.25
CA LEU A 525 10.63 -18.01 -19.76
C LEU A 525 11.70 -17.21 -20.51
N SER A 526 12.88 -17.81 -20.76
CA SER A 526 13.90 -17.21 -21.61
C SER A 526 13.33 -16.90 -23.00
N ALA A 527 12.71 -17.89 -23.66
CA ALA A 527 12.16 -17.71 -25.00
C ALA A 527 10.90 -16.85 -25.06
N TYR A 528 10.21 -16.69 -23.93
CA TYR A 528 9.11 -15.76 -23.77
C TYR A 528 9.62 -14.32 -23.84
N LEU A 529 10.72 -14.01 -23.15
CA LEU A 529 11.29 -12.67 -23.13
C LEU A 529 12.11 -12.34 -24.39
N VAL A 530 13.07 -13.20 -24.76
CA VAL A 530 14.05 -12.88 -25.80
C VAL A 530 13.81 -13.59 -27.14
N GLY A 531 12.81 -14.48 -27.19
CA GLY A 531 12.49 -15.27 -28.38
C GLY A 531 13.24 -16.61 -28.46
N VAL A 532 12.68 -17.52 -29.26
CA VAL A 532 13.13 -18.92 -29.38
C VAL A 532 14.54 -19.04 -29.96
N ASP A 533 14.87 -18.21 -30.95
CA ASP A 533 16.15 -18.31 -31.67
C ASP A 533 17.33 -17.99 -30.74
N LEU A 534 17.24 -16.90 -29.98
CA LEU A 534 18.29 -16.50 -29.04
C LEU A 534 18.40 -17.47 -27.86
N THR A 535 17.26 -17.93 -27.31
CA THR A 535 17.27 -18.98 -26.28
C THR A 535 17.93 -20.25 -26.81
N ASN A 536 17.64 -20.67 -28.05
CA ASN A 536 18.28 -21.84 -28.64
C ASN A 536 19.78 -21.65 -28.87
N GLU A 537 20.23 -20.45 -29.22
CA GLU A 537 21.65 -20.11 -29.29
C GLU A 537 22.33 -20.27 -27.93
N TRP A 538 21.76 -19.69 -26.87
CA TRP A 538 22.30 -19.83 -25.52
C TRP A 538 22.30 -21.28 -25.04
N LEU A 539 21.28 -22.06 -25.41
CA LEU A 539 21.23 -23.49 -25.12
C LEU A 539 22.32 -24.30 -25.85
N LYS A 540 22.76 -23.87 -27.04
CA LYS A 540 23.88 -24.53 -27.77
C LYS A 540 25.22 -24.25 -27.13
N HIS A 541 25.38 -23.09 -26.51
CA HIS A 541 26.58 -22.73 -25.74
C HIS A 541 26.61 -23.36 -24.33
N LYS A 542 25.61 -24.17 -23.97
CA LYS A 542 25.61 -24.89 -22.69
C LYS A 542 26.88 -25.72 -22.55
N SER A 543 27.42 -25.67 -21.33
CA SER A 543 28.35 -26.69 -20.83
C SER A 543 27.68 -28.08 -20.91
N GLN A 544 28.46 -29.14 -20.70
CA GLN A 544 27.98 -30.54 -20.75
C GLN A 544 26.81 -30.85 -19.79
N ILE A 545 26.43 -29.90 -18.91
CA ILE A 545 25.41 -30.06 -17.87
C ILE A 545 24.10 -29.43 -18.34
N ASN A 546 23.14 -30.26 -18.75
CA ASN A 546 21.78 -29.82 -19.05
C ASN A 546 20.96 -29.65 -17.76
N ASP A 547 21.08 -28.49 -17.12
CA ASP A 547 20.42 -28.16 -15.86
C ASP A 547 19.86 -26.72 -15.89
N ASP A 548 18.67 -26.55 -15.33
CA ASP A 548 17.93 -25.28 -15.37
C ASP A 548 18.61 -24.17 -14.55
N ALA A 549 19.17 -24.49 -13.38
CA ALA A 549 19.89 -23.50 -12.57
C ALA A 549 21.21 -23.06 -13.23
N VAL A 550 21.92 -24.02 -13.85
CA VAL A 550 23.10 -23.72 -14.67
C VAL A 550 22.74 -22.82 -15.84
N PHE A 551 21.62 -23.10 -16.53
CA PHE A 551 21.20 -22.25 -17.65
C PHE A 551 20.87 -20.84 -17.18
N MET A 552 20.10 -20.68 -16.10
CA MET A 552 19.80 -19.35 -15.53
C MET A 552 21.06 -18.55 -15.23
N GLU A 553 22.09 -19.18 -14.64
CA GLU A 553 23.33 -18.48 -14.30
C GLU A 553 24.20 -18.12 -15.51
N THR A 554 24.07 -18.85 -16.61
CA THR A 554 24.90 -18.68 -17.82
C THR A 554 24.22 -17.90 -18.95
N ILE A 555 22.98 -17.41 -18.75
CA ILE A 555 22.34 -16.47 -19.67
C ILE A 555 23.24 -15.22 -19.84
N PRO A 556 23.72 -14.90 -21.06
CA PRO A 556 24.65 -13.78 -21.28
C PRO A 556 24.04 -12.40 -21.08
N ASP A 557 22.75 -12.25 -21.36
CA ASP A 557 22.05 -10.98 -21.19
C ASP A 557 21.57 -10.84 -19.74
N GLU A 558 22.16 -9.90 -18.99
CA GLU A 558 21.88 -9.70 -17.56
C GLU A 558 20.41 -9.36 -17.29
N LYS A 559 19.71 -8.66 -18.20
CA LYS A 559 18.29 -8.36 -18.05
C LYS A 559 17.43 -9.62 -18.20
N ALA A 560 17.74 -10.46 -19.18
CA ALA A 560 17.07 -11.73 -19.39
C ALA A 560 17.36 -12.72 -18.26
N LYS A 561 18.61 -12.78 -17.79
CA LYS A 561 19.01 -13.54 -16.59
C LYS A 561 18.17 -13.13 -15.39
N TYR A 562 18.16 -11.82 -15.07
CA TYR A 562 17.39 -11.28 -13.96
C TYR A 562 15.89 -11.59 -14.10
N PHE A 563 15.31 -11.36 -15.28
CA PHE A 563 13.90 -11.67 -15.53
C PHE A 563 13.57 -13.14 -15.28
N VAL A 564 14.37 -14.07 -15.83
CA VAL A 564 14.11 -15.50 -15.68
C VAL A 564 14.25 -15.92 -14.22
N GLN A 565 15.34 -15.52 -13.56
CA GLN A 565 15.59 -15.86 -12.16
C GLN A 565 14.50 -15.33 -11.22
N GLU A 566 14.12 -14.07 -11.39
CA GLU A 566 13.09 -13.45 -10.56
C GLU A 566 11.71 -14.01 -10.85
N THR A 567 11.38 -14.33 -12.11
CA THR A 567 10.10 -14.97 -12.46
C THR A 567 10.02 -16.37 -11.85
N VAL A 568 11.09 -17.16 -11.91
CA VAL A 568 11.14 -18.49 -11.28
C VAL A 568 11.02 -18.38 -9.75
N LYS A 569 11.71 -17.41 -9.14
CA LYS A 569 11.57 -17.10 -7.71
C LYS A 569 10.12 -16.76 -7.35
N ASN A 570 9.50 -15.83 -8.11
CA ASN A 570 8.12 -15.41 -7.92
C ASN A 570 7.16 -16.60 -8.07
N TYR A 571 7.39 -17.48 -9.06
CA TYR A 571 6.59 -18.68 -9.31
C TYR A 571 6.56 -19.60 -8.09
N TYR A 572 7.73 -20.00 -7.56
CA TYR A 572 7.78 -20.86 -6.38
C TYR A 572 7.23 -20.17 -5.12
N ASN A 573 7.40 -18.85 -4.99
CA ASN A 573 6.81 -18.08 -3.90
C ASN A 573 5.27 -18.08 -3.95
N ILE A 574 4.69 -17.83 -5.11
CA ILE A 574 3.24 -17.85 -5.31
C ILE A 574 2.67 -19.28 -5.17
N LYS A 575 3.39 -20.30 -5.66
CA LYS A 575 2.98 -21.70 -5.56
C LYS A 575 2.91 -22.16 -4.10
N TRP A 576 3.91 -21.80 -3.30
CA TRP A 576 3.95 -22.09 -1.86
C TRP A 576 2.88 -21.34 -1.08
N ILE A 577 2.74 -20.01 -1.27
CA ILE A 577 1.82 -19.16 -0.49
C ILE A 577 0.37 -19.60 -0.60
N TYR A 578 -0.05 -20.04 -1.78
CA TYR A 578 -1.45 -20.37 -2.06
C TYR A 578 -1.66 -21.88 -2.23
N PHE A 579 -0.71 -22.68 -1.78
CA PHE A 579 -0.84 -24.12 -1.80
C PHE A 579 -2.01 -24.57 -0.94
N LYS A 580 -2.94 -25.35 -1.52
CA LYS A 580 -4.11 -25.88 -0.81
C LYS A 580 -3.97 -27.37 -0.55
N LYS A 581 -3.67 -27.75 0.70
CA LYS A 581 -3.50 -29.13 1.17
C LYS A 581 -4.66 -30.07 0.78
N ASN A 582 -5.89 -29.58 0.76
CA ASN A 582 -7.08 -30.39 0.47
C ASN A 582 -7.39 -30.57 -1.03
N SER A 583 -6.63 -29.93 -1.92
CA SER A 583 -6.92 -29.95 -3.36
C SER A 583 -6.19 -31.05 -4.12
N ILE A 584 -5.16 -31.68 -3.53
CA ILE A 584 -4.26 -32.60 -4.22
C ILE A 584 -3.78 -33.67 -3.22
N SER A 585 -3.95 -34.95 -3.56
CA SER A 585 -3.41 -36.06 -2.75
C SER A 585 -1.88 -35.98 -2.65
N GLU A 586 -1.30 -36.44 -1.55
CA GLU A 586 0.15 -36.44 -1.28
C GLU A 586 0.97 -37.13 -2.40
N ALA A 587 0.38 -38.12 -3.07
CA ALA A 587 0.94 -38.79 -4.24
C ALA A 587 0.99 -37.89 -5.50
N LEU A 588 -0.01 -37.04 -5.71
CA LEU A 588 -0.02 -36.05 -6.78
C LEU A 588 0.93 -34.87 -6.49
N LEU A 589 1.22 -34.54 -5.22
CA LEU A 589 2.26 -33.57 -4.87
C LEU A 589 3.64 -34.05 -5.33
N ASN A 590 3.96 -35.30 -4.98
CA ASN A 590 5.22 -35.91 -5.38
C ASN A 590 5.31 -36.04 -6.91
N LEU A 591 4.20 -36.27 -7.60
CA LEU A 591 4.13 -36.25 -9.06
C LEU A 591 4.28 -34.84 -9.64
N LEU A 592 3.61 -33.81 -9.12
CA LEU A 592 3.70 -32.44 -9.63
C LEU A 592 5.11 -31.86 -9.56
N PHE A 593 5.87 -32.17 -8.49
CA PHE A 593 7.26 -31.75 -8.37
C PHE A 593 8.27 -32.71 -9.01
N ALA A 594 7.88 -33.96 -9.30
CA ALA A 594 8.72 -34.90 -10.04
C ALA A 594 8.55 -34.82 -11.57
N TYR A 595 7.39 -34.38 -12.08
CA TYR A 595 7.10 -34.24 -13.53
C TYR A 595 7.67 -32.96 -14.16
N GLU A 596 8.17 -32.02 -13.35
CA GLU A 596 8.92 -30.83 -13.82
C GLU A 596 10.40 -31.17 -14.13
N ARG A 597 10.77 -32.46 -14.20
CA ARG A 597 12.05 -33.00 -14.69
C ARG A 597 11.80 -34.03 -15.78
#